data_AF-A0A4Y1RWF0-F1
#
_entry.id   AF-A0A4Y1RWF0-F1
#
_cell.length_a   1.000
_cell.length_b   1.000
_cell.length_c   1.000
_cell.angle_alpha   90.00
_cell.angle_beta   90.00
_cell.angle_gamma   90.00
#
_symmetry.space_group_name_H-M   'P 1'
#
loop_
_entity.id
_entity.type
_entity.pdbx_description
1 polymer ?
#
loop_
_entity_poly.entity_id
_entity_poly.type
_entity_poly.pdbx_seq_one_letter_code
_entity_poly.pdbx_strand_id
1 'polypeptide(L)'
;MRQCLIYDSPKADAKLIGLEYIISELLFLTLPDNEKPLWHSHEYEVKSGVLFLPALPGPIQRQDLDKVCKTYGKTIHFWQVDKGDELPLGIPQVMLALTRDGQLPPELAIDVQMRYGVSFDEEREKRAYMEGPKFGVHPLANGGGKGLKTELRETDCMPVDSVPRVFV
;
A
#
# COMPACT_ATOMS: atom_id res chain seq x y z
N MET A 1 -13.03 4.51 6.47
CA MET A 1 -11.85 4.81 5.65
C MET A 1 -10.71 5.22 6.58
N ARG A 2 -9.52 4.68 6.36
CA ARG A 2 -8.28 5.09 7.05
C ARG A 2 -7.40 5.83 6.05
N GLN A 3 -6.69 6.85 6.52
CA GLN A 3 -5.71 7.60 5.75
C GLN A 3 -4.35 7.42 6.41
N CYS A 4 -3.34 7.05 5.63
CA CYS A 4 -1.99 6.77 6.11
C CYS A 4 -1.01 7.70 5.41
N LEU A 5 -0.08 8.26 6.19
CA LEU A 5 1.11 8.94 5.67
C LEU A 5 2.21 7.90 5.46
N ILE A 6 2.91 7.98 4.33
CA ILE A 6 4.01 7.07 4.00
C ILE A 6 5.31 7.86 4.01
N TYR A 7 6.27 7.35 4.77
CA TYR A 7 7.61 7.89 4.87
C TYR A 7 8.62 6.90 4.30
N ASP A 8 9.76 7.41 3.79
CA ASP A 8 10.84 6.56 3.27
C ASP A 8 11.58 5.76 4.34
N SER A 9 11.48 6.17 5.60
CA SER A 9 12.14 5.52 6.74
C SER A 9 11.45 5.84 8.07
N PRO A 10 11.77 5.12 9.16
CA PRO A 10 11.26 5.43 10.50
C PRO A 10 12.06 6.54 11.22
N LYS A 11 13.00 7.21 10.55
CA LYS A 11 13.85 8.24 11.17
C LYS A 11 13.12 9.58 11.33
N ALA A 12 13.61 10.42 12.23
CA ALA A 12 13.00 11.73 12.50
C ALA A 12 13.08 12.70 11.28
N ASP A 13 14.06 12.50 10.40
CA ASP A 13 14.30 13.27 9.18
C ASP A 13 13.73 12.59 7.91
N ALA A 14 12.85 11.60 8.10
CA ALA A 14 12.24 10.87 6.99
C ALA A 14 11.41 11.79 6.10
N LYS A 15 11.45 11.52 4.79
CA LYS A 15 10.68 12.26 3.79
C LYS A 15 9.28 11.72 3.75
N LEU A 16 8.27 12.60 3.76
CA LEU A 16 6.91 12.21 3.40
C LEU A 16 6.88 11.90 1.90
N ILE A 17 6.74 10.64 1.54
CA ILE A 17 6.79 10.19 0.14
C ILE A 17 5.42 9.92 -0.45
N GLY A 18 4.39 9.72 0.38
CA GLY A 18 3.10 9.28 -0.15
C GLY A 18 1.95 9.26 0.84
N LEU A 19 0.80 8.88 0.30
CA LEU A 19 -0.43 8.65 1.03
C LEU A 19 -1.00 7.29 0.63
N GLU A 20 -1.65 6.64 1.57
CA GLU A 20 -2.52 5.50 1.29
C GLU A 20 -3.91 5.71 1.89
N TYR A 21 -4.92 5.44 1.08
CA TYR A 21 -6.29 5.30 1.52
C TYR A 21 -6.63 3.83 1.66
N ILE A 22 -7.11 3.43 2.85
CA ILE A 22 -7.55 2.06 3.13
C ILE A 22 -9.06 2.04 3.32
N ILE A 23 -9.73 1.18 2.55
CA ILE A 23 -11.19 1.00 2.58
C ILE A 23 -11.58 -0.45 2.79
N SER A 24 -12.78 -0.67 3.33
CA SER A 24 -13.34 -2.01 3.44
C SER A 24 -13.67 -2.59 2.06
N GLU A 25 -13.69 -3.92 1.97
CA GLU A 25 -14.17 -4.64 0.77
C GLU A 25 -15.55 -4.15 0.31
N LEU A 26 -16.49 -3.94 1.24
CA LEU A 26 -17.83 -3.45 0.90
C LEU A 26 -17.79 -2.08 0.20
N LEU A 27 -16.92 -1.16 0.63
CA LEU A 27 -16.79 0.14 -0.02
C LEU A 27 -16.08 -0.01 -1.38
N PHE A 28 -15.05 -0.85 -1.45
CA PHE A 28 -14.35 -1.15 -2.71
C PHE A 28 -15.31 -1.68 -3.78
N LEU A 29 -16.25 -2.56 -3.42
CA LEU A 29 -17.23 -3.12 -4.36
C LEU A 29 -18.18 -2.06 -4.95
N THR A 30 -18.38 -0.94 -4.26
CA THR A 30 -19.19 0.18 -4.76
C THR A 30 -18.44 1.10 -5.73
N LEU A 31 -17.12 0.94 -5.86
CA LEU A 31 -16.33 1.78 -6.76
C LEU A 31 -16.69 1.52 -8.22
N PRO A 32 -16.65 2.54 -9.09
CA PRO A 32 -16.70 2.34 -10.54
C PRO A 32 -15.62 1.37 -11.02
N ASP A 33 -15.91 0.57 -12.04
CA ASP A 33 -14.98 -0.44 -12.56
C ASP A 33 -13.67 0.14 -13.09
N ASN A 34 -13.69 1.36 -13.62
CA ASN A 34 -12.49 2.07 -14.06
C ASN A 34 -11.61 2.57 -12.90
N GLU A 35 -12.17 2.68 -11.69
CA GLU A 35 -11.44 3.10 -10.49
C GLU A 35 -10.76 1.92 -9.80
N LYS A 36 -11.41 0.75 -9.77
CA LYS A 36 -10.91 -0.47 -9.09
C LYS A 36 -9.44 -0.86 -9.43
N PRO A 37 -8.94 -0.71 -10.68
CA PRO A 37 -7.54 -0.98 -11.00
C PRO A 37 -6.51 -0.16 -10.23
N LEU A 38 -6.90 1.03 -9.73
CA LEU A 38 -6.03 1.90 -8.95
C LEU A 38 -5.88 1.47 -7.50
N TRP A 39 -6.59 0.41 -7.10
CA TRP A 39 -6.57 -0.14 -5.74
C TRP A 39 -5.94 -1.53 -5.76
N HIS A 40 -5.28 -1.89 -4.67
CA HIS A 40 -4.74 -3.24 -4.46
C HIS A 40 -5.38 -3.90 -3.24
N SER A 41 -5.43 -5.23 -3.24
CA SER A 41 -5.78 -5.99 -2.04
C SER A 41 -4.58 -6.10 -1.12
N HIS A 42 -4.80 -5.96 0.18
CA HIS A 42 -3.77 -6.17 1.20
C HIS A 42 -3.56 -7.66 1.55
N GLU A 43 -4.37 -8.57 1.00
CA GLU A 43 -4.36 -9.98 1.40
C GLU A 43 -2.96 -10.62 1.29
N TYR A 44 -2.32 -10.51 0.13
CA TYR A 44 -1.07 -11.22 -0.11
C TYR A 44 0.08 -10.63 0.71
N GLU A 45 0.24 -9.30 0.75
CA GLU A 45 1.32 -8.68 1.53
C GLU A 45 1.21 -8.96 3.04
N VAL A 46 -0.01 -9.08 3.58
CA VAL A 46 -0.23 -9.46 4.97
C VAL A 46 0.13 -10.93 5.19
N LYS A 47 -0.45 -11.82 4.37
CA LYS A 47 -0.31 -13.27 4.55
C LYS A 47 1.07 -13.79 4.17
N SER A 48 1.80 -13.10 3.29
CA SER A 48 3.19 -13.45 2.93
C SER A 48 4.20 -13.14 4.04
N GLY A 49 3.80 -12.45 5.10
CA GLY A 49 4.69 -12.04 6.19
C GLY A 49 5.47 -10.74 5.92
N VAL A 50 5.44 -10.23 4.68
CA VAL A 50 6.21 -9.06 4.25
C VAL A 50 5.73 -7.78 4.91
N LEU A 51 4.41 -7.58 5.06
CA LEU A 51 3.89 -6.45 5.82
C LEU A 51 3.94 -6.76 7.32
N PHE A 52 4.63 -5.93 8.09
CA PHE A 52 4.67 -6.03 9.54
C PHE A 52 4.73 -4.64 10.17
N LEU A 53 4.46 -4.55 11.47
CA LEU A 53 4.52 -3.32 12.25
C LEU A 53 5.78 -3.37 13.13
N PRO A 54 6.86 -2.65 12.75
CA PRO A 54 8.10 -2.63 13.54
C PRO A 54 7.83 -2.23 14.99
N ALA A 55 8.63 -2.78 15.91
CA ALA A 55 8.56 -2.52 17.36
C ALA A 55 7.28 -2.99 18.09
N LEU A 56 6.30 -3.59 17.40
CA LEU A 56 5.15 -4.21 18.05
C LEU A 56 5.33 -5.73 18.24
N PRO A 57 4.96 -6.31 19.39
CA PRO A 57 4.97 -7.77 19.58
C PRO A 57 4.02 -8.50 18.61
N GLY A 58 4.47 -9.60 18.02
CA GLY A 58 3.73 -10.35 16.99
C GLY A 58 2.24 -10.60 17.26
N PRO A 59 1.82 -11.06 18.46
CA PRO A 59 0.40 -11.25 18.78
C PRO A 59 -0.45 -9.98 18.66
N ILE A 60 0.12 -8.81 18.97
CA ILE A 60 -0.57 -7.52 18.87
C ILE A 60 -0.69 -7.12 17.41
N GLN A 61 0.40 -7.23 16.64
CA GLN A 61 0.38 -6.92 15.20
C GLN A 61 -0.68 -7.74 14.46
N ARG A 62 -0.78 -9.04 14.77
CA ARG A 62 -1.70 -9.96 14.09
C ARG A 62 -3.17 -9.58 14.24
N GLN A 63 -3.57 -8.93 15.33
CA GLN A 63 -4.95 -8.46 15.49
C GLN A 63 -5.31 -7.34 14.51
N ASP A 64 -4.37 -6.45 14.21
CA ASP A 64 -4.59 -5.39 13.24
C ASP A 64 -4.38 -5.87 11.80
N LEU A 65 -3.37 -6.71 11.58
CA LEU A 65 -3.12 -7.32 10.27
C LEU A 65 -4.28 -8.22 9.82
N ASP A 66 -4.96 -8.94 10.72
CA ASP A 66 -6.16 -9.72 10.36
C ASP A 66 -7.29 -8.82 9.81
N LYS A 67 -7.41 -7.57 10.29
CA LYS A 67 -8.37 -6.60 9.76
C LYS A 67 -7.90 -6.05 8.41
N VAL A 68 -6.62 -5.70 8.31
CA VAL A 68 -6.01 -5.17 7.08
C VAL A 68 -6.04 -6.20 5.94
N CYS A 69 -5.88 -7.48 6.23
CA CYS A 69 -5.94 -8.57 5.25
C CYS A 69 -7.24 -8.57 4.42
N LYS A 70 -8.31 -7.97 4.95
CA LYS A 70 -9.66 -7.90 4.35
C LYS A 70 -9.94 -6.57 3.64
N THR A 71 -8.94 -5.69 3.49
CA THR A 71 -9.11 -4.34 2.95
C THR A 71 -8.46 -4.14 1.58
N TYR A 72 -8.80 -3.01 0.97
CA TYR A 72 -8.19 -2.52 -0.27
C TYR A 72 -7.51 -1.18 -0.02
N GLY A 73 -6.34 -0.99 -0.63
CA GLY A 73 -5.50 0.20 -0.53
C GLY A 73 -5.37 0.93 -1.85
N LYS A 74 -5.39 2.27 -1.82
CA LYS A 74 -4.96 3.13 -2.94
C LYS A 74 -3.79 3.96 -2.47
N THR A 75 -2.61 3.65 -3.00
CA THR A 75 -1.35 4.30 -2.62
C THR A 75 -0.87 5.22 -3.73
N ILE A 76 -0.51 6.45 -3.35
CA ILE A 76 0.08 7.44 -4.26
C ILE A 76 1.40 7.90 -3.66
N HIS A 77 2.49 7.70 -4.40
CA HIS A 77 3.81 8.24 -4.07
C HIS A 77 4.05 9.54 -4.85
N PHE A 78 4.38 10.60 -4.13
CA PHE A 78 4.78 11.91 -4.64
C PHE A 78 6.29 12.02 -4.82
N TRP A 79 7.08 11.17 -4.13
CA TRP A 79 8.54 11.18 -4.20
C TRP A 79 9.09 9.76 -4.39
N GLN A 80 9.82 9.55 -5.48
CA GLN A 80 10.56 8.30 -5.77
C GLN A 80 12.00 8.42 -5.23
N VAL A 81 12.17 8.28 -3.92
CA VAL A 81 13.45 8.46 -3.22
C VAL A 81 14.54 7.48 -3.68
N ASP A 82 14.14 6.34 -4.22
CA ASP A 82 15.01 5.30 -4.80
C ASP A 82 15.74 5.77 -6.07
N LYS A 83 15.30 6.87 -6.70
CA LYS A 83 16.04 7.53 -7.80
C LYS A 83 17.23 8.37 -7.33
N GLY A 84 17.29 8.70 -6.05
CA GLY A 84 18.35 9.53 -5.46
C GLY A 84 18.14 11.04 -5.62
N ASP A 85 16.97 11.48 -6.08
CA ASP A 85 16.66 12.91 -6.21
C ASP A 85 16.45 13.58 -4.83
N GLU A 86 17.04 14.77 -4.64
CA GLU A 86 16.89 15.56 -3.40
C GLU A 86 15.50 16.24 -3.25
N LEU A 87 14.73 16.32 -4.33
CA LEU A 87 13.39 16.89 -4.38
C LEU A 87 12.40 15.87 -4.98
N PRO A 88 11.09 16.01 -4.71
CA PRO A 88 10.07 15.14 -5.29
C PRO A 88 9.83 15.46 -6.78
N LEU A 89 10.77 15.06 -7.64
CA LEU A 89 10.72 15.31 -9.07
C LEU A 89 9.79 14.33 -9.82
N GLY A 90 9.14 14.84 -10.85
CA GLY A 90 8.27 14.05 -11.73
C GLY A 90 6.81 14.02 -11.27
N ILE A 91 6.01 13.15 -11.91
CA ILE A 91 4.59 13.02 -11.60
C ILE A 91 4.36 11.98 -10.49
N PRO A 92 3.34 12.17 -9.64
CA PRO A 92 2.94 11.17 -8.65
C PRO A 92 2.63 9.81 -9.29
N GLN A 93 3.02 8.74 -8.63
CA GLN A 93 2.81 7.37 -9.09
C GLN A 93 1.77 6.66 -8.22
N VAL A 94 0.86 5.92 -8.86
CA VAL A 94 0.03 4.93 -8.16
C VAL A 94 0.89 3.71 -7.87
N MET A 95 0.96 3.31 -6.60
CA MET A 95 1.71 2.14 -6.16
C MET A 95 0.75 1.00 -5.82
N LEU A 96 1.16 -0.22 -6.14
CA LEU A 96 0.41 -1.45 -5.81
C LEU A 96 1.21 -2.28 -4.81
N ALA A 97 0.50 -2.97 -3.93
CA ALA A 97 1.09 -3.98 -3.04
C ALA A 97 1.64 -5.18 -3.81
N LEU A 98 2.43 -6.00 -3.11
CA LEU A 98 2.77 -7.34 -3.56
C LEU A 98 1.48 -8.18 -3.60
N THR A 99 1.36 -9.01 -4.64
CA THR A 99 0.16 -9.81 -4.93
C THR A 99 0.46 -11.30 -5.11
N ARG A 100 1.73 -11.65 -5.29
CA ARG A 100 2.21 -13.03 -5.49
C ARG A 100 3.71 -13.12 -5.23
N ASP A 101 4.17 -14.36 -5.05
CA ASP A 101 5.59 -14.67 -4.90
C ASP A 101 6.38 -14.25 -6.16
N GLY A 102 7.65 -13.87 -5.97
CA GLY A 102 8.56 -13.46 -7.05
C GLY A 102 8.48 -11.98 -7.46
N GLN A 103 7.65 -11.17 -6.80
CA GLN A 103 7.61 -9.71 -7.04
C GLN A 103 8.60 -8.90 -6.20
N LEU A 104 9.07 -9.45 -5.07
CA LEU A 104 10.06 -8.82 -4.20
C LEU A 104 11.46 -9.34 -4.52
N PRO A 105 12.42 -8.47 -4.90
CA PRO A 105 13.81 -8.88 -5.09
C PRO A 105 14.40 -9.52 -3.82
N PRO A 106 15.05 -10.71 -3.91
CA PRO A 106 15.53 -11.45 -2.75
C PRO A 106 16.49 -10.66 -1.85
N GLU A 107 17.38 -9.86 -2.44
CA GLU A 107 18.35 -9.04 -1.73
C GLU A 107 17.68 -7.99 -0.83
N LEU A 108 16.56 -7.41 -1.28
CA LEU A 108 15.77 -6.46 -0.49
C LEU A 108 15.04 -7.19 0.63
N ALA A 109 14.51 -8.38 0.37
CA ALA A 109 13.87 -9.19 1.41
C ALA A 109 14.86 -9.56 2.53
N ILE A 110 16.09 -9.95 2.18
CA ILE A 110 17.15 -10.31 3.13
C ILE A 110 17.57 -9.07 3.95
N ASP A 111 17.80 -7.92 3.31
CA ASP A 111 18.14 -6.67 4.00
C ASP A 111 17.10 -6.27 5.05
N VAL A 112 15.80 -6.29 4.69
CA VAL A 112 14.72 -5.95 5.62
C VAL A 112 14.64 -6.93 6.79
N GLN A 113 14.71 -8.25 6.51
CA GLN A 113 14.66 -9.28 7.54
C GLN A 113 15.81 -9.14 8.54
N MET A 114 17.04 -8.90 8.06
CA MET A 114 18.20 -8.66 8.93
C MET A 114 18.05 -7.38 9.74
N ARG A 115 17.60 -6.28 9.11
CA ARG A 115 17.46 -4.97 9.76
C ARG A 115 16.47 -5.00 10.92
N TYR A 116 15.38 -5.74 10.78
CA TYR A 116 14.30 -5.79 11.77
C TYR A 116 14.25 -7.08 12.60
N GLY A 117 15.17 -8.02 12.35
CA GLY A 117 15.21 -9.30 13.07
C GLY A 117 13.93 -10.12 12.90
N VAL A 118 13.36 -10.13 11.70
CA VAL A 118 12.10 -10.80 11.36
C VAL A 118 12.34 -11.87 10.30
N SER A 119 11.59 -12.97 10.36
CA SER A 119 11.53 -13.98 9.30
C SER A 119 10.18 -13.89 8.60
N PHE A 120 10.17 -13.60 7.30
CA PHE A 120 8.94 -13.50 6.52
C PHE A 120 8.25 -14.87 6.42
N ASP A 121 9.00 -15.95 6.26
CA ASP A 121 8.44 -17.30 6.18
C ASP A 121 7.79 -17.72 7.50
N GLU A 122 8.41 -17.43 8.65
CA GLU A 122 7.78 -17.70 9.95
C GLU A 122 6.51 -16.87 10.15
N GLU A 123 6.52 -15.61 9.74
CA GLU A 123 5.34 -14.75 9.82
C GLU A 123 4.24 -15.22 8.87
N ARG A 124 4.58 -15.72 7.67
CA ARG A 124 3.65 -16.35 6.74
C ARG A 124 2.97 -17.56 7.37
N GLU A 125 3.74 -18.45 8.00
CA GLU A 125 3.21 -19.62 8.72
C GLU A 125 2.28 -19.20 9.87
N LYS A 126 2.70 -18.24 10.70
CA LYS A 126 1.90 -17.71 11.82
C LYS A 126 0.63 -17.01 11.36
N ARG A 127 0.49 -16.65 10.08
CA ARG A 127 -0.67 -15.93 9.52
C ARG A 127 -1.47 -16.78 8.54
N ALA A 128 -1.16 -18.06 8.38
CA ALA A 128 -1.86 -18.96 7.46
C ALA A 128 -3.37 -19.08 7.75
N TYR A 129 -3.79 -18.83 8.98
CA TYR A 129 -5.20 -18.83 9.40
C TYR A 129 -5.98 -17.57 8.99
N MET A 130 -5.30 -16.49 8.56
CA MET A 130 -5.95 -15.23 8.21
C MET A 130 -6.69 -15.34 6.88
N GLU A 131 -7.90 -14.82 6.86
CA GLU A 131 -8.74 -14.74 5.67
C GLU A 131 -8.58 -13.37 5.00
N GLY A 132 -8.60 -13.38 3.66
CA GLY A 132 -8.64 -12.18 2.84
C GLY A 132 -10.06 -11.58 2.74
N PRO A 133 -10.32 -10.78 1.69
CA PRO A 133 -11.67 -10.32 1.37
C PRO A 133 -12.66 -11.49 1.26
N LYS A 134 -13.89 -11.29 1.75
CA LYS A 134 -14.94 -12.32 1.85
C LYS A 134 -15.30 -12.92 0.49
N PHE A 135 -15.26 -12.13 -0.58
CA PHE A 135 -15.57 -12.56 -1.94
C PHE A 135 -14.33 -12.92 -2.76
N GLY A 136 -13.17 -13.03 -2.10
CA GLY A 136 -11.87 -13.15 -2.74
C GLY A 136 -11.37 -11.81 -3.30
N VAL A 137 -10.12 -11.79 -3.74
CA VAL A 137 -9.54 -10.62 -4.39
C VAL A 137 -10.27 -10.34 -5.70
N HIS A 138 -10.83 -9.14 -5.82
CA HIS A 138 -11.58 -8.75 -7.00
C HIS A 138 -10.68 -8.68 -8.25
N PRO A 139 -11.10 -9.21 -9.42
CA PRO A 139 -10.25 -9.32 -10.61
C PRO A 139 -9.81 -7.97 -11.20
N LEU A 140 -10.58 -6.91 -10.97
CA LEU A 140 -10.22 -5.55 -11.39
C LEU A 140 -9.27 -4.84 -10.42
N ALA A 141 -9.04 -5.36 -9.21
CA ALA A 141 -8.01 -4.79 -8.33
C ALA A 141 -6.61 -5.10 -8.88
N ASN A 142 -5.58 -4.59 -8.21
CA ASN A 142 -4.18 -4.89 -8.52
C ASN A 142 -3.83 -4.56 -9.99
N GLY A 143 -4.28 -3.41 -10.49
CA GLY A 143 -4.07 -3.02 -11.88
C GLY A 143 -4.76 -3.92 -12.91
N GLY A 144 -5.76 -4.71 -12.51
CA GLY A 144 -6.37 -5.73 -13.36
C GLY A 144 -5.41 -6.86 -13.75
N GLY A 145 -4.42 -7.13 -12.89
CA GLY A 145 -3.35 -8.12 -13.14
C GLY A 145 -2.23 -7.62 -14.05
N LYS A 146 -2.18 -6.31 -14.35
CA LYS A 146 -1.15 -5.68 -15.18
C LYS A 146 -0.47 -4.53 -14.43
N GLY A 147 0.70 -4.13 -14.93
CA GLY A 147 1.33 -2.89 -14.49
C GLY A 147 0.54 -1.68 -14.98
N LEU A 148 0.47 -0.64 -14.14
CA LEU A 148 -0.09 0.66 -14.50
C LEU A 148 1.05 1.67 -14.67
N LYS A 149 0.84 2.63 -15.57
CA LYS A 149 1.73 3.78 -15.75
C LYS A 149 0.90 5.05 -15.68
N THR A 150 1.32 5.99 -14.84
CA THR A 150 0.70 7.31 -14.79
C THR A 150 1.21 8.17 -15.95
N GLU A 151 0.32 8.98 -16.52
CA GLU A 151 0.65 9.91 -17.59
C GLU A 151 0.08 11.28 -17.27
N LEU A 152 0.86 12.33 -17.51
CA LEU A 152 0.39 13.70 -17.39
C LEU A 152 -0.55 14.02 -18.55
N ARG A 153 -1.74 14.52 -18.23
CA ARG A 153 -2.73 14.99 -19.21
C ARG A 153 -3.43 16.22 -18.67
N GLU A 154 -3.83 17.10 -19.58
CA GLU A 154 -4.73 18.20 -19.24
C GLU A 154 -6.10 17.65 -18.80
N THR A 155 -6.71 18.29 -17.82
CA THR A 155 -8.02 17.88 -17.27
C THR A 155 -8.81 19.11 -16.87
N ASP A 156 -10.13 19.04 -17.01
CA ASP A 156 -11.02 20.13 -16.63
C ASP A 156 -11.05 20.29 -15.11
N CYS A 157 -10.59 21.44 -14.63
CA CYS A 157 -10.75 21.84 -13.23
C CYS A 157 -12.11 22.52 -13.07
N MET A 158 -13.11 21.81 -12.53
CA MET A 158 -14.38 22.43 -12.16
C MET A 158 -14.14 23.47 -11.04
N PRO A 159 -14.49 24.76 -11.24
CA PRO A 159 -14.42 25.73 -10.15
C PRO A 159 -15.42 25.32 -9.08
N VAL A 160 -14.92 24.94 -7.91
CA VAL A 160 -15.71 24.87 -6.69
C VAL A 160 -15.67 26.25 -6.02
N ASP A 161 -16.83 26.75 -5.59
CA ASP A 161 -16.95 27.96 -4.79
C ASP A 161 -16.09 27.79 -3.52
N SER A 162 -14.90 28.40 -3.56
CA SER A 162 -13.79 28.34 -2.60
C SER A 162 -13.86 27.24 -1.52
N VAL A 163 -13.13 26.14 -1.71
CA VAL A 163 -12.79 25.24 -0.60
C VAL A 163 -11.56 25.83 0.10
N PRO A 164 -11.61 26.25 1.37
CA PRO A 164 -10.45 26.77 2.06
C PRO A 164 -9.38 25.66 2.13
N ARG A 165 -8.20 25.94 1.57
CA ARG A 165 -7.02 25.10 1.76
C ARG A 165 -6.42 25.47 3.11
N VAL A 166 -6.59 24.60 4.09
CA VAL A 166 -5.96 24.76 5.41
C VAL A 166 -4.67 23.97 5.41
N PHE A 167 -3.55 24.66 5.67
CA PHE A 167 -2.31 24.00 6.05
C PHE A 167 -2.42 23.73 7.55
N VAL A 168 -2.54 22.45 7.92
CA VAL A 168 -2.56 21.96 9.31
C VAL A 168 -1.19 21.44 9.70
#